data_AF-Q0FQM4-F1
#
_entry.id   AF-Q0FQM4-F1
#
_cell.length_a   1.000
_cell.length_b   1.000
_cell.length_c   1.000
_cell.angle_alpha   90.00
_cell.angle_beta   90.00
_cell.angle_gamma   90.00
#
_symmetry.space_group_name_H-M   'P 1'
#
loop_
_entity.id
_entity.type
_entity.pdbx_description
1 polymer ?
#
loop_
_entity_poly.entity_id
_entity_poly.type
_entity_poly.pdbx_seq_one_letter_code
_entity_poly.pdbx_strand_id
1 'polypeptide(L)'
;MRAFVLSIAVVLAATPLSGDIAWQTGRMAPGSVMVMAEQGGPVLSHVAQGRDGGLFRFDTYEGKGTAPVYHGSYYTNDRGEVVRSVTAEGQVTEYEPHRCARTLGTCSFVILHSDGFRETRRRVTRETVLGLAWTEWGLDGLVSSGALELDGLGVARTGWQRDHRSGRSTLSRRILMTLR
;
A
#
# COMPACT_ATOMS: atom_id res chain seq x y z
N MET A 1 -19.61 35.40 52.43
CA MET A 1 -18.76 34.20 52.29
C MET A 1 -18.77 33.79 50.82
N ARG A 2 -17.58 33.66 50.21
CA ARG A 2 -17.35 33.61 48.77
C ARG A 2 -17.81 32.27 48.17
N ALA A 3 -18.69 32.32 47.19
CA ALA A 3 -19.03 31.16 46.36
C ALA A 3 -17.88 30.90 45.38
N PHE A 4 -17.16 29.80 45.57
CA PHE A 4 -16.17 29.29 44.62
C PHE A 4 -16.91 28.47 43.56
N VAL A 5 -17.10 29.06 42.37
CA VAL A 5 -17.53 28.32 41.18
C VAL A 5 -16.29 27.73 40.54
N LEU A 6 -16.10 26.42 40.70
CA LEU A 6 -15.08 25.64 40.00
C LEU A 6 -15.55 25.39 38.56
N SER A 7 -15.08 26.22 37.64
CA SER A 7 -15.24 25.98 36.20
C SER A 7 -14.29 24.86 35.78
N ILE A 8 -14.80 23.64 35.62
CA ILE A 8 -14.06 22.54 34.99
C ILE A 8 -14.02 22.83 33.48
N ALA A 9 -12.90 23.34 32.99
CA ALA A 9 -12.62 23.42 31.57
C ALA A 9 -12.29 22.01 31.07
N VAL A 10 -13.26 21.32 30.49
CA VAL A 10 -13.03 20.09 29.73
C VAL A 10 -12.35 20.49 28.43
N VAL A 11 -11.02 20.44 28.42
CA VAL A 11 -10.25 20.44 27.17
C VAL A 11 -10.49 19.07 26.53
N LEU A 12 -11.46 18.99 25.60
CA LEU A 12 -11.46 17.89 24.63
C LEU A 12 -10.18 18.03 23.81
N ALA A 13 -9.12 17.35 24.24
CA ALA A 13 -8.04 16.98 23.36
C ALA A 13 -8.66 16.04 22.31
N ALA A 14 -9.17 16.60 21.21
CA ALA A 14 -9.42 15.85 20.02
C ALA A 14 -8.07 15.30 19.58
N THR A 15 -7.73 14.08 20.03
CA THR A 15 -6.75 13.28 19.31
C THR A 15 -7.27 13.25 17.88
N PRO A 16 -6.51 13.76 16.88
CA PRO A 16 -6.92 13.53 15.51
C PRO A 16 -7.13 12.03 15.39
N LEU A 17 -8.34 11.61 15.01
CA LEU A 17 -8.57 10.24 14.58
C LEU A 17 -7.64 10.06 13.39
N SER A 18 -6.47 9.50 13.65
CA SER A 18 -5.54 9.08 12.62
C SER A 18 -6.33 8.20 11.66
N GLY A 19 -6.50 8.67 10.42
CA GLY A 19 -7.30 7.98 9.43
C GLY A 19 -6.61 6.66 9.10
N ASP A 20 -7.25 5.53 9.38
CA ASP A 20 -6.63 4.22 9.15
C ASP A 20 -6.19 4.09 7.68
N ILE A 21 -4.88 4.07 7.46
CA ILE A 21 -4.28 3.93 6.13
C ILE A 21 -4.35 2.49 5.61
N ALA A 22 -4.88 1.55 6.41
CA ALA A 22 -5.13 0.18 6.01
C ALA A 22 -5.96 0.14 4.72
N TRP A 23 -5.58 -0.80 3.85
CA TRP A 23 -6.42 -1.11 2.71
C TRP A 23 -7.38 -2.22 3.11
N GLN A 24 -8.67 -1.90 3.08
CA GLN A 24 -9.78 -2.77 3.49
C GLN A 24 -10.07 -3.83 2.41
N THR A 25 -9.08 -4.68 2.12
CA THR A 25 -9.14 -5.75 1.11
C THR A 25 -10.29 -6.72 1.35
N GLY A 26 -10.64 -6.97 2.61
CA GLY A 26 -11.80 -7.79 2.99
C GLY A 26 -13.16 -7.26 2.54
N ARG A 27 -13.25 -6.01 2.07
CA ARG A 27 -14.47 -5.43 1.52
C ARG A 27 -14.55 -5.51 -0.01
N MET A 28 -13.59 -6.17 -0.65
CA MET A 28 -13.54 -6.34 -2.10
C MET A 28 -13.94 -7.77 -2.45
N ALA A 29 -15.10 -7.95 -3.10
CA ALA A 29 -15.48 -9.25 -3.62
C ALA A 29 -14.56 -9.65 -4.80
N PRO A 30 -14.37 -10.96 -5.06
CA PRO A 30 -13.68 -11.45 -6.26
C PRO A 30 -14.22 -10.79 -7.54
N GLY A 31 -13.33 -10.42 -8.45
CA GLY A 31 -13.65 -9.66 -9.65
C GLY A 31 -13.62 -8.13 -9.47
N SER A 32 -13.44 -7.61 -8.25
CA SER A 32 -13.12 -6.19 -8.06
C SER A 32 -11.81 -5.83 -8.77
N VAL A 33 -11.75 -4.70 -9.45
CA VAL A 33 -10.59 -4.30 -10.26
C VAL A 33 -10.09 -2.92 -9.87
N MET A 34 -8.79 -2.81 -9.64
CA MET A 34 -8.07 -1.53 -9.59
C MET A 34 -7.23 -1.38 -10.86
N VAL A 35 -7.48 -0.36 -11.66
CA VAL A 35 -6.66 0.00 -12.81
C VAL A 35 -5.75 1.16 -12.41
N MET A 36 -4.46 1.05 -12.70
CA MET A 36 -3.42 2.03 -12.42
C MET A 36 -2.77 2.44 -13.73
N ALA A 37 -2.74 3.75 -13.98
CA ALA A 37 -2.02 4.34 -15.10
C ALA A 37 -0.89 5.21 -14.57
N GLU A 38 0.34 4.88 -14.96
CA GLU A 38 1.51 5.71 -14.73
C GLU A 38 1.65 6.74 -15.86
N GLN A 39 2.03 7.98 -15.52
CA GLN A 39 2.28 9.01 -16.52
C GLN A 39 3.47 8.62 -17.39
N GLY A 40 3.21 8.35 -18.68
CA GLY A 40 4.23 7.88 -19.62
C GLY A 40 4.67 6.43 -19.40
N GLY A 41 4.02 5.68 -18.52
CA GLY A 41 4.34 4.29 -18.17
C GLY A 41 3.25 3.30 -18.57
N PRO A 42 3.41 2.03 -18.16
CA PRO A 42 2.43 0.98 -18.42
C PRO A 42 1.11 1.23 -17.67
N VAL A 43 0.05 0.58 -18.14
CA VAL A 43 -1.20 0.44 -17.39
C VAL A 43 -1.21 -0.93 -16.74
N LEU A 44 -1.43 -0.95 -15.44
CA LEU A 44 -1.49 -2.15 -14.62
C LEU A 44 -2.91 -2.31 -14.05
N SER A 45 -3.44 -3.52 -14.08
CA SER A 45 -4.73 -3.86 -13.47
C SER A 45 -4.52 -4.88 -12.37
N HIS A 46 -5.08 -4.64 -11.19
CA HIS A 46 -5.06 -5.57 -10.06
C HIS A 46 -6.48 -6.10 -9.86
N VAL A 47 -6.69 -7.39 -10.02
CA VAL A 47 -7.99 -8.06 -9.96
C VAL A 47 -8.05 -8.89 -8.68
N ALA A 48 -9.02 -8.60 -7.81
CA ALA A 48 -9.24 -9.37 -6.59
C ALA A 48 -9.71 -10.79 -6.94
N GLN A 49 -9.05 -11.80 -6.38
CA GLN A 49 -9.41 -13.22 -6.57
C GLN A 49 -10.10 -13.81 -5.32
N GLY A 50 -10.13 -13.06 -4.21
CA GLY A 50 -10.67 -13.54 -2.93
C GLY A 50 -9.55 -13.99 -1.99
N ARG A 51 -9.86 -14.95 -1.11
CA ARG A 51 -8.90 -15.48 -0.14
C ARG A 51 -8.24 -16.76 -0.62
N ASP A 52 -6.94 -16.87 -0.37
CA ASP A 52 -6.12 -18.06 -0.59
C ASP A 52 -5.16 -18.21 0.59
N GLY A 53 -5.18 -19.36 1.28
CA GLY A 53 -4.35 -19.60 2.45
C GLY A 53 -4.50 -18.56 3.57
N GLY A 54 -5.70 -17.99 3.73
CA GLY A 54 -5.97 -16.93 4.73
C GLY A 54 -5.58 -15.51 4.28
N LEU A 55 -4.90 -15.35 3.15
CA LEU A 55 -4.47 -14.06 2.58
C LEU A 55 -5.41 -13.63 1.45
N PHE A 56 -5.48 -12.33 1.17
CA PHE A 56 -6.21 -11.83 0.00
C PHE A 56 -5.31 -11.85 -1.23
N ARG A 57 -5.74 -12.54 -2.29
CA ARG A 57 -5.00 -12.65 -3.54
C ARG A 57 -5.50 -11.62 -4.56
N PHE A 58 -4.55 -11.00 -5.25
CA PHE A 58 -4.78 -10.12 -6.38
C PHE A 58 -3.92 -10.57 -7.56
N ASP A 59 -4.54 -10.77 -8.71
CA ASP A 59 -3.82 -11.00 -9.95
C ASP A 59 -3.50 -9.66 -10.62
N THR A 60 -2.30 -9.54 -11.17
CA THR A 60 -1.84 -8.34 -11.85
C THR A 60 -1.72 -8.59 -13.33
N TYR A 61 -2.22 -7.66 -14.13
CA TYR A 61 -2.12 -7.68 -15.58
C TYR A 61 -1.53 -6.37 -16.08
N GLU A 62 -0.72 -6.44 -17.14
CA GLU A 62 -0.15 -5.28 -17.82
C GLU A 62 -0.77 -5.12 -19.21
N GLY A 63 -1.09 -3.87 -19.57
CA GLY A 63 -1.57 -3.52 -20.90
C GLY A 63 -2.85 -2.70 -20.90
N LYS A 64 -3.26 -2.27 -22.09
CA LYS A 64 -4.49 -1.50 -22.33
C LYS A 64 -5.43 -2.30 -23.25
N GLY A 65 -6.72 -2.04 -23.16
CA GLY A 65 -7.72 -2.61 -24.07
C GLY A 65 -8.14 -4.03 -23.70
N THR A 66 -8.37 -4.87 -24.71
CA THR A 66 -9.07 -6.16 -24.56
C THR A 66 -8.18 -7.37 -24.30
N ALA A 67 -6.85 -7.20 -24.34
CA ALA A 67 -5.90 -8.30 -24.16
C ALA A 67 -4.76 -7.93 -23.20
N PRO A 68 -5.05 -7.61 -21.93
CA PRO A 68 -4.01 -7.38 -20.94
C PRO A 68 -3.29 -8.71 -20.63
N VAL A 69 -1.96 -8.64 -20.47
CA VAL A 69 -1.10 -9.81 -20.25
C VAL A 69 -0.95 -10.06 -18.76
N TYR A 70 -1.14 -11.31 -18.32
CA TYR A 70 -0.93 -11.69 -16.94
C TYR A 70 0.54 -11.47 -16.54
N HIS A 71 0.77 -10.70 -15.49
CA HIS A 71 2.09 -10.32 -14.97
C HIS A 71 2.43 -11.05 -13.66
N GLY A 72 1.43 -11.64 -12.98
CA GLY A 72 1.63 -12.36 -11.73
C GLY A 72 0.51 -12.14 -10.73
N SER A 73 0.78 -12.43 -9.46
CA SER A 73 -0.13 -12.18 -8.34
C SER A 73 0.61 -11.60 -7.15
N TYR A 74 -0.12 -10.94 -6.25
CA TYR A 74 0.36 -10.63 -4.91
C TYR A 74 -0.71 -10.94 -3.86
N TYR A 75 -0.24 -11.14 -2.63
CA TYR A 75 -1.03 -11.57 -1.51
C TYR A 75 -0.90 -10.56 -0.39
N THR A 76 -2.03 -10.20 0.21
CA THR A 76 -2.06 -9.25 1.32
C THR A 76 -2.73 -9.84 2.56
N ASN A 77 -2.34 -9.34 3.73
CA ASN A 77 -3.04 -9.63 4.98
C ASN A 77 -4.31 -8.76 5.13
N ASP A 78 -4.99 -8.87 6.28
CA ASP A 78 -6.24 -8.13 6.55
C ASP A 78 -6.09 -6.60 6.59
N ARG A 79 -4.87 -6.07 6.77
CA ARG A 79 -4.58 -4.63 6.68
C ARG A 79 -4.19 -4.17 5.27
N GLY A 80 -4.16 -5.10 4.32
CA GLY A 80 -3.72 -4.85 2.95
C GLY A 80 -2.21 -4.68 2.81
N GLU A 81 -1.44 -5.18 3.79
CA GLU A 81 0.02 -5.27 3.68
C GLU A 81 0.40 -6.45 2.79
N VAL A 82 1.30 -6.23 1.83
CA VAL A 82 1.79 -7.30 0.94
C VAL A 82 2.73 -8.22 1.73
N VAL A 83 2.42 -9.51 1.71
CA VAL A 83 3.22 -10.57 2.35
C VAL A 83 3.97 -11.43 1.33
N ARG A 84 3.45 -11.53 0.10
CA ARG A 84 4.03 -12.34 -0.96
C ARG A 84 3.66 -11.79 -2.33
N SER A 85 4.56 -11.90 -3.30
CA SER A 85 4.28 -11.75 -4.73
C SER A 85 4.84 -12.92 -5.52
N VAL A 86 4.17 -13.25 -6.63
CA VAL A 86 4.52 -14.35 -7.52
C VAL A 86 4.49 -13.81 -8.95
N THR A 87 5.57 -13.93 -9.71
CA THR A 87 5.60 -13.52 -11.12
C THR A 87 4.80 -14.49 -12.01
N ALA A 88 4.58 -14.13 -13.28
CA ALA A 88 3.93 -15.02 -14.24
C ALA A 88 4.70 -16.35 -14.42
N GLU A 89 6.02 -16.33 -14.27
CA GLU A 89 6.91 -17.49 -14.35
C GLU A 89 6.99 -18.28 -13.04
N GLY A 90 6.25 -17.86 -12.00
CA GLY A 90 6.21 -18.54 -10.70
C GLY A 90 7.33 -18.17 -9.74
N GLN A 91 8.12 -17.13 -10.02
CA GLN A 91 9.14 -16.66 -9.09
C GLN A 91 8.47 -16.01 -7.88
N VAL A 92 8.81 -16.46 -6.68
CA VAL A 92 8.21 -15.99 -5.43
C VAL A 92 9.12 -14.97 -4.76
N THR A 93 8.51 -13.88 -4.27
CA THR A 93 9.14 -12.94 -3.34
C THR A 93 8.27 -12.85 -2.09
N GLU A 94 8.88 -13.04 -0.92
CA GLU A 94 8.19 -12.96 0.37
C GLU A 94 8.66 -11.75 1.18
N TYR A 95 7.78 -11.23 2.01
CA TYR A 95 8.03 -10.07 2.85
C TYR A 95 7.79 -10.44 4.32
N GLU A 96 8.83 -10.39 5.15
CA GLU A 96 8.78 -10.76 6.57
C GLU A 96 8.93 -9.52 7.46
N PRO A 97 7.94 -9.16 8.32
CA PRO A 97 6.62 -9.79 8.45
C PRO A 97 5.66 -9.43 7.31
N HIS A 98 5.92 -8.31 6.61
CA HIS A 98 5.19 -7.80 5.45
C HIS A 98 5.86 -6.51 4.93
N ARG A 99 5.44 -5.99 3.78
CA ARG A 99 6.07 -4.84 3.10
C ARG A 99 5.92 -3.45 3.78
N CYS A 100 5.23 -3.36 4.92
CA CYS A 100 5.09 -2.15 5.75
C CYS A 100 4.48 -0.92 5.02
N ALA A 101 3.77 -1.13 3.91
CA ALA A 101 3.19 -0.07 3.11
C ALA A 101 2.02 0.63 3.83
N ARG A 102 1.37 -0.06 4.78
CA ARG A 102 0.19 0.36 5.54
C ARG A 102 0.46 0.48 7.05
N THR A 103 1.73 0.47 7.45
CA THR A 103 2.18 0.56 8.85
C THR A 103 2.73 1.96 9.12
N LEU A 104 2.10 2.69 10.04
CA LEU A 104 2.51 4.03 10.45
C LEU A 104 3.76 4.01 11.34
N GLY A 105 4.53 5.09 11.30
CA GLY A 105 5.79 5.18 12.00
C GLY A 105 6.90 4.41 11.29
N THR A 106 7.84 3.87 12.07
CA THR A 106 8.98 3.11 11.54
C THR A 106 8.67 1.62 11.54
N CYS A 107 8.90 0.95 10.42
CA CYS A 107 8.71 -0.48 10.24
C CYS A 107 9.92 -1.05 9.48
N SER A 108 10.43 -2.20 9.91
CA SER A 108 11.50 -2.91 9.20
C SER A 108 11.00 -4.26 8.74
N PHE A 109 11.45 -4.70 7.57
CA PHE A 109 11.05 -5.96 6.96
C PHE A 109 12.19 -6.55 6.13
N VAL A 110 12.14 -7.85 5.89
CA VAL A 110 13.05 -8.56 4.99
C VAL A 110 12.30 -8.90 3.71
N ILE A 111 12.95 -8.66 2.57
CA ILE A 111 12.53 -9.18 1.26
C ILE A 111 13.32 -10.48 1.04
N LEU A 112 12.64 -11.61 0.95
CA LEU A 112 13.21 -12.88 0.52
C LEU A 112 12.95 -13.04 -0.97
N HIS A 113 14.00 -12.93 -1.77
CA HIS A 113 13.96 -13.06 -3.23
C HIS A 113 13.93 -14.53 -3.66
N SER A 114 13.55 -14.79 -4.90
CA SER A 114 13.39 -16.15 -5.45
C SER A 114 14.71 -16.92 -5.56
N ASP A 115 15.84 -16.22 -5.62
CA ASP A 115 17.20 -16.76 -5.61
C ASP A 115 17.74 -17.02 -4.19
N GLY A 116 16.94 -16.75 -3.16
CA GLY A 116 17.31 -16.88 -1.75
C GLY A 116 18.03 -15.66 -1.17
N PHE A 117 18.28 -14.60 -1.97
CA PHE A 117 18.84 -13.36 -1.44
C PHE A 117 17.87 -12.74 -0.43
N ARG A 118 18.42 -12.23 0.69
CA ARG A 118 17.66 -11.58 1.76
C ARG A 118 18.06 -10.11 1.83
N GLU A 119 17.10 -9.23 1.57
CA GLU A 119 17.31 -7.78 1.59
C GLU A 119 16.54 -7.14 2.74
N THR A 120 17.25 -6.61 3.74
CA THR A 120 16.61 -5.85 4.82
C THR A 120 16.21 -4.46 4.33
N ARG A 121 14.96 -4.08 4.60
CA ARG A 121 14.39 -2.76 4.34
C ARG A 121 13.87 -2.14 5.62
N ARG A 122 13.95 -0.81 5.66
CA ARG A 122 13.30 0.02 6.67
C ARG A 122 12.42 1.04 5.97
N ARG A 123 11.20 1.21 6.44
CA ARG A 123 10.25 2.17 5.91
C ARG A 123 9.72 3.04 7.03
N VAL A 124 9.62 4.34 6.77
CA VAL A 124 8.90 5.28 7.62
C VAL A 124 7.68 5.74 6.84
N THR A 125 6.49 5.49 7.38
CA THR A 125 5.23 5.94 6.81
C THR A 125 4.57 6.91 7.76
N ARG A 126 4.04 8.00 7.23
CA ARG A 126 3.26 8.98 7.97
C ARG A 126 1.94 9.24 7.27
N GLU A 127 0.93 9.60 8.04
CA GLU A 127 -0.32 10.08 7.48
C GLU A 127 -0.13 11.44 6.81
N THR A 128 -0.99 11.70 5.83
CA THR A 128 -1.20 13.02 5.25
C THR A 128 -2.68 13.33 5.30
N VAL A 129 -3.06 14.58 5.01
CA VAL A 129 -4.47 15.00 4.98
C VAL A 129 -5.31 14.12 4.04
N LEU A 130 -4.73 13.62 2.96
CA LEU A 130 -5.44 12.86 1.92
C LEU A 130 -5.05 11.37 1.87
N GLY A 131 -4.16 10.89 2.75
CA GLY A 131 -3.67 9.52 2.67
C GLY A 131 -2.37 9.32 3.44
N LEU A 132 -1.30 8.94 2.73
CA LEU A 132 0.00 8.62 3.35
C LEU A 132 1.19 9.14 2.55
N ALA A 133 2.31 9.30 3.23
CA ALA A 133 3.62 9.53 2.63
C ALA A 133 4.64 8.59 3.26
N TRP A 134 5.66 8.21 2.49
CA TRP A 134 6.69 7.30 2.98
C TRP A 134 8.09 7.66 2.52
N THR A 135 9.05 7.09 3.23
CA THR A 135 10.46 7.01 2.83
C THR A 135 10.97 5.62 3.18
N GLU A 136 11.73 5.00 2.28
CA GLU A 136 12.19 3.63 2.41
C GLU A 136 13.70 3.54 2.13
N TRP A 137 14.39 2.84 3.02
CA TRP A 137 15.82 2.59 2.99
C TRP A 137 16.09 1.09 2.85
N GLY A 138 17.15 0.75 2.14
CA GLY A 138 17.72 -0.59 2.06
C GLY A 138 19.18 -0.59 2.51
N LEU A 139 19.91 -1.63 2.12
CA LEU A 139 21.32 -1.82 2.51
C LEU A 139 22.21 -0.64 2.09
N ASP A 140 22.00 -0.12 0.89
CA ASP A 140 22.82 0.97 0.31
C ASP A 140 22.26 2.38 0.59
N GLY A 141 21.35 2.51 1.56
CA GLY A 141 20.73 3.78 1.92
C GLY A 141 19.35 3.98 1.29
N LEU A 142 19.04 5.21 0.87
CA LEU A 142 17.70 5.60 0.44
C LEU A 142 17.31 4.90 -0.88
N VAL A 143 16.17 4.20 -0.89
CA VAL A 143 15.70 3.45 -2.06
C VAL A 143 14.48 4.10 -2.70
N SER A 144 13.46 4.45 -1.91
CA SER A 144 12.26 5.08 -2.47
C SER A 144 11.62 6.08 -1.51
N SER A 145 10.87 7.02 -2.07
CA SER A 145 10.00 7.92 -1.32
C SER A 145 8.75 8.22 -2.14
N GLY A 146 7.65 8.55 -1.49
CA GLY A 146 6.43 8.90 -2.23
C GLY A 146 5.28 9.35 -1.34
N ALA A 147 4.16 9.62 -1.98
CA ALA A 147 2.88 9.84 -1.31
C ALA A 147 1.72 9.27 -2.13
N LEU A 148 0.68 8.83 -1.42
CA LEU A 148 -0.58 8.34 -1.99
C LEU A 148 -1.74 9.13 -1.38
N GLU A 149 -2.67 9.54 -2.23
CA GLU A 149 -4.02 9.92 -1.80
C GLU A 149 -4.88 8.65 -1.78
N LEU A 150 -5.59 8.42 -0.68
CA LEU A 150 -6.38 7.21 -0.47
C LEU A 150 -7.89 7.51 -0.60
N ASP A 151 -8.66 6.52 -1.05
CA ASP A 151 -10.11 6.52 -0.95
C ASP A 151 -10.60 5.97 0.40
N GLY A 152 -11.92 5.89 0.58
CA GLY A 152 -12.53 5.38 1.82
C GLY A 152 -12.31 3.89 2.10
N LEU A 153 -11.71 3.13 1.18
CA LEU A 153 -11.27 1.75 1.39
C LEU A 153 -9.75 1.66 1.62
N GLY A 154 -9.03 2.78 1.63
CA GLY A 154 -7.58 2.81 1.71
C GLY A 154 -6.89 2.46 0.38
N VAL A 155 -7.62 2.39 -0.73
CA VAL A 155 -7.01 2.22 -2.07
C VAL A 155 -6.46 3.55 -2.54
N ALA A 156 -5.27 3.56 -3.15
CA ALA A 156 -4.76 4.82 -3.66
C ALA A 156 -5.54 5.26 -4.89
N ARG A 157 -5.86 6.55 -4.98
CA ARG A 157 -6.48 7.21 -6.12
C ARG A 157 -5.45 7.89 -7.01
N THR A 158 -4.52 8.57 -6.37
CA THR A 158 -3.39 9.23 -7.01
C THR A 158 -2.16 9.02 -6.16
N GLY A 159 -1.00 9.21 -6.75
CA GLY A 159 0.23 9.23 -5.98
C GLY A 159 1.45 9.42 -6.83
N TRP A 160 2.53 9.80 -6.17
CA TRP A 160 3.83 9.90 -6.79
C TRP A 160 4.84 9.05 -6.02
N GLN A 161 5.85 8.58 -6.73
CA GLN A 161 6.98 7.88 -6.18
C GLN A 161 8.25 8.35 -6.87
N ARG A 162 9.34 8.43 -6.11
CA ARG A 162 10.70 8.55 -6.61
C ARG A 162 11.47 7.30 -6.22
N ASP A 163 12.07 6.66 -7.21
CA ASP A 163 13.11 5.66 -7.03
C ASP A 163 14.46 6.40 -7.00
N HIS A 164 15.17 6.28 -5.87
CA HIS A 164 16.44 6.97 -5.66
C HIS A 164 17.64 6.21 -6.23
N ARG A 165 17.48 4.93 -6.58
CA ARG A 165 18.53 4.15 -7.26
C ARG A 165 18.59 4.49 -8.74
N SER A 166 17.42 4.56 -9.40
CA SER A 166 17.33 4.90 -10.83
C SER A 166 17.16 6.39 -11.12
N GLY A 167 16.79 7.20 -10.10
CA GLY A 167 16.40 8.59 -10.28
C GLY A 167 15.01 8.79 -10.89
N ARG A 168 14.33 7.71 -11.27
CA ARG A 168 13.02 7.76 -11.92
C ARG A 168 11.96 8.29 -10.96
N SER A 169 11.13 9.19 -11.47
CA SER A 169 9.93 9.66 -10.78
C SER A 169 8.70 9.22 -11.55
N THR A 170 7.71 8.68 -10.83
CA THR A 170 6.47 8.18 -11.39
C THR A 170 5.32 8.93 -10.75
N LEU A 171 4.42 9.44 -11.57
CA LEU A 171 3.09 9.89 -11.15
C LEU A 171 2.08 8.82 -11.58
N SER A 172 1.18 8.44 -10.69
CA SER A 172 0.16 7.43 -10.95
C SER A 172 -1.24 7.96 -10.64
N ARG A 173 -2.20 7.51 -11.43
CA ARG A 173 -3.63 7.65 -11.16
C ARG A 173 -4.28 6.28 -11.20
N ARG A 174 -5.26 6.06 -10.34
CA ARG A 174 -5.90 4.77 -10.18
C ARG A 174 -7.42 4.93 -10.12
N ILE A 175 -8.11 3.96 -10.69
CA ILE A 175 -9.56 3.84 -10.67
C ILE A 175 -9.87 2.48 -10.05
N LEU A 176 -10.69 2.49 -9.01
CA LEU A 176 -11.16 1.28 -8.36
C LEU A 176 -12.63 1.04 -8.72
N MET A 177 -12.92 -0.16 -9.20
CA MET A 177 -14.26 -0.69 -9.39
C MET A 177 -14.44 -1.84 -8.41
N THR A 178 -15.24 -1.62 -7.36
CA THR A 178 -15.47 -2.62 -6.32
C THR A 178 -16.77 -3.36 -6.55
N LEU A 179 -16.71 -4.68 -6.51
CA LEU A 179 -17.87 -5.55 -6.33
C LEU A 179 -18.06 -5.79 -4.83
N ARG A 180 -19.32 -5.87 -4.39
CA ARG A 180 -19.70 -6.08 -2.99
C ARG A 180 -20.47 -7.37 -2.83
#